data_AF-A0A0E0B0E6-F1
#
_entry.id   AF-A0A0E0B0E6-F1
#
_cell.length_a   1.000
_cell.length_b   1.000
_cell.length_c   1.000
_cell.angle_alpha   90.00
_cell.angle_beta   90.00
_cell.angle_gamma   90.00
#
_symmetry.space_group_name_H-M   'P 1'
#
loop_
_entity.id
_entity.type
_entity.pdbx_description
1 polymer ?
#
loop_
_entity_poly.entity_id
_entity_poly.type
_entity_poly.pdbx_seq_one_letter_code
_entity_poly.pdbx_strand_id
1 'polypeptide(L)'
;MGSGIDVKGWDFELLPFGSGRQMCPGYSLGLKVIQLTLANLLHAFSGSLPDGVAAGELSIEEIFGLTTPRKIPLLPIVKPRLPDNLYAEPYDAPCVACMHGCASVGA
;
A
#
# COMPACT_ATOMS: atom_id res chain seq x y z
N MET A 1 -9.88 17.51 -7.04
CA MET A 1 -8.45 17.41 -7.35
C MET A 1 -8.01 18.75 -7.91
N GLY A 2 -7.35 19.59 -7.10
CA GLY A 2 -7.48 21.04 -7.26
C GLY A 2 -6.31 21.87 -6.72
N SER A 3 -5.09 21.49 -7.04
CA SER A 3 -3.99 22.45 -7.18
C SER A 3 -3.39 22.22 -8.55
N GLY A 4 -3.01 23.27 -9.27
CA GLY A 4 -2.37 23.18 -10.58
C GLY A 4 -0.94 22.61 -10.54
N ILE A 5 -0.56 21.97 -9.43
CA ILE A 5 0.78 21.48 -9.14
C ILE A 5 0.93 20.09 -9.78
N ASP A 6 1.88 19.96 -10.69
CA ASP A 6 2.23 18.74 -11.42
C ASP A 6 3.53 18.12 -10.88
N VAL A 7 3.48 16.80 -10.67
CA VAL A 7 4.62 15.98 -10.25
C VAL A 7 5.56 15.58 -11.40
N LYS A 8 5.28 15.99 -12.65
CA LYS A 8 6.11 15.74 -13.85
C LYS A 8 7.40 16.56 -13.91
N GLY A 9 7.69 17.35 -12.88
CA GLY A 9 8.92 18.15 -12.81
C GLY A 9 8.84 19.47 -13.59
N TRP A 10 7.63 19.96 -13.86
CA TRP A 10 7.39 21.31 -14.42
C TRP A 10 7.06 22.33 -13.34
N ASP A 11 6.55 21.88 -12.19
CA ASP A 11 6.31 22.72 -11.03
C ASP A 11 7.43 22.57 -10.00
N PHE A 12 8.20 23.63 -9.81
CA PHE A 12 9.36 23.64 -8.92
C PHE A 12 9.00 23.66 -7.43
N GLU A 13 7.72 23.82 -7.10
CA GLU A 13 7.21 23.66 -5.73
C GLU A 13 7.22 22.17 -5.30
N LEU A 14 7.24 21.23 -6.26
CA LEU A 14 7.15 19.79 -5.97
C LEU A 14 7.97 18.94 -6.96
N LEU A 15 9.13 18.42 -6.51
CA LEU A 15 10.05 17.62 -7.33
C LEU A 15 10.37 16.23 -6.75
N PRO A 16 9.37 15.36 -6.47
CA PRO A 16 9.58 14.06 -5.81
C PRO A 16 10.44 13.08 -6.63
N PHE A 17 10.50 13.28 -7.95
CA PHE A 17 11.31 12.47 -8.88
C PHE A 17 12.40 13.30 -9.57
N GLY A 18 12.64 14.55 -9.14
CA GLY A 18 13.51 15.50 -9.82
C GLY A 18 12.93 16.02 -11.15
N SER A 19 13.75 16.69 -11.94
CA SER A 19 13.39 17.23 -13.25
C SER A 19 14.55 17.16 -14.27
N GLY A 20 14.23 17.37 -15.54
CA GLY A 20 15.23 17.41 -16.62
C GLY A 20 15.95 16.08 -16.86
N ARG A 21 17.24 16.15 -17.24
CA ARG A 21 18.05 14.98 -17.63
C ARG A 21 18.41 14.03 -16.49
N GLN A 22 18.31 14.50 -15.25
CA GLN A 22 18.59 13.73 -14.03
C GLN A 22 17.31 13.29 -13.30
N MET A 23 16.15 13.41 -13.95
CA MET A 23 14.90 12.89 -13.41
C MET A 23 15.03 11.38 -13.14
N CYS A 24 14.42 10.93 -12.05
CA CYS A 24 14.34 9.52 -11.70
C CYS A 24 13.71 8.73 -12.87
N PRO A 25 14.41 7.73 -13.45
CA PRO A 25 13.88 6.95 -14.55
C PRO A 25 12.65 6.11 -14.14
N GLY A 26 12.43 5.94 -12.83
CA GLY A 26 11.28 5.25 -12.25
C GLY A 26 10.02 6.10 -12.10
N TYR A 27 10.01 7.38 -12.48
CA TYR A 27 8.87 8.30 -12.30
C TYR A 27 7.52 7.70 -12.73
N SER A 28 7.45 7.18 -13.97
CA SER A 28 6.20 6.65 -14.53
C SER A 28 5.71 5.39 -13.81
N LEU A 29 6.64 4.55 -13.36
CA LEU A 29 6.32 3.34 -12.62
C LEU A 29 5.87 3.69 -11.20
N GLY A 30 6.60 4.57 -10.52
CA GLY A 30 6.29 5.01 -9.16
C GLY A 30 4.88 5.58 -9.04
N LEU A 31 4.47 6.43 -9.98
CA LEU A 31 3.11 6.96 -9.98
C LEU A 31 2.04 5.89 -10.18
N LYS A 32 2.24 4.96 -11.13
CA LYS A 32 1.30 3.86 -11.36
C LYS A 32 1.16 2.97 -10.15
N VAL A 33 2.29 2.64 -9.50
CA VAL A 33 2.30 1.80 -8.29
C VAL A 33 1.59 2.49 -7.14
N ILE A 34 1.85 3.78 -6.90
CA ILE A 34 1.18 4.54 -5.83
C ILE A 34 -0.34 4.62 -6.09
N GLN A 35 -0.74 4.96 -7.32
CA GLN A 35 -2.15 5.05 -7.69
C GLN A 35 -2.88 3.72 -7.53
N LEU A 36 -2.31 2.63 -8.06
CA LEU A 36 -2.91 1.31 -7.99
C LEU A 36 -2.96 0.80 -6.54
N THR A 37 -1.87 0.97 -5.78
CA THR A 37 -1.82 0.55 -4.37
C THR A 37 -2.86 1.30 -3.54
N LEU A 38 -2.95 2.63 -3.69
CA LEU A 38 -3.95 3.43 -2.99
C LEU A 38 -5.37 3.07 -3.41
N ALA A 39 -5.63 2.89 -4.71
CA ALA A 39 -6.93 2.48 -5.20
C ALA A 39 -7.34 1.13 -4.59
N ASN A 40 -6.44 0.15 -4.59
CA ASN A 40 -6.70 -1.17 -4.01
C ASN A 40 -6.93 -1.10 -2.50
N LEU A 41 -6.11 -0.37 -1.76
CA LEU A 41 -6.26 -0.22 -0.31
C LEU A 41 -7.58 0.46 0.05
N LEU A 42 -7.89 1.59 -0.62
CA LEU A 42 -9.13 2.34 -0.43
C LEU A 42 -10.34 1.63 -1.01
N HIS A 43 -10.18 0.63 -1.89
CA HIS A 43 -11.26 -0.16 -2.44
C HIS A 43 -11.50 -1.48 -1.69
N ALA A 44 -10.49 -2.07 -1.04
CA ALA A 44 -10.68 -3.32 -0.31
C ALA A 44 -10.96 -3.08 1.18
N PHE A 45 -10.42 -2.02 1.78
CA PHE A 45 -10.42 -1.87 3.24
C PHE A 45 -11.13 -0.60 3.72
N SER A 46 -11.64 -0.64 4.95
CA SER A 46 -11.93 0.53 5.78
C SER A 46 -10.82 0.67 6.82
N GLY A 47 -10.19 1.85 6.88
CA GLY A 47 -9.12 2.15 7.84
C GLY A 47 -9.63 2.94 9.04
N SER A 48 -9.10 2.62 10.23
CA SER A 48 -9.26 3.42 11.45
C SER A 48 -7.94 3.49 12.22
N LEU A 49 -7.81 4.48 13.11
CA LEU A 49 -6.71 4.50 14.07
C LEU A 49 -7.02 3.54 15.23
N PRO A 50 -6.01 3.08 15.98
CA PRO A 50 -6.22 2.38 17.24
C PRO A 50 -7.05 3.22 18.22
N ASP A 51 -7.81 2.54 19.07
CA ASP A 51 -8.65 3.20 20.07
C ASP A 51 -7.80 4.13 20.95
N GLY A 52 -8.30 5.36 21.14
CA GLY A 52 -7.63 6.37 21.95
C GLY A 52 -6.52 7.16 21.25
N VAL A 53 -6.24 6.91 19.97
CA VAL A 53 -5.29 7.73 19.18
C VAL A 53 -6.06 8.71 18.29
N ALA A 54 -5.93 10.00 18.56
CA ALA A 54 -6.50 11.03 17.69
C ALA A 54 -5.59 11.31 16.48
N ALA A 55 -6.18 11.75 15.36
CA ALA A 55 -5.40 12.09 14.16
C ALA A 55 -4.33 13.17 14.40
N GLY A 56 -4.59 14.12 15.31
CA GLY A 56 -3.65 15.17 15.69
C GLY A 56 -2.51 14.73 16.60
N GLU A 57 -2.57 13.52 17.16
CA GLU A 57 -1.53 12.95 18.02
C GLU A 57 -0.51 12.12 17.24
N LEU A 58 -0.74 11.92 15.94
CA LEU A 58 0.19 11.23 15.06
C LEU A 58 1.46 12.06 14.87
N SER A 59 2.60 11.52 15.30
CA SER A 59 3.90 12.13 15.03
C SER A 59 4.22 12.10 13.53
N ILE A 60 4.63 13.26 13.01
CA ILE A 60 5.14 13.44 11.64
C ILE A 60 6.67 13.53 11.67
N GLU A 61 7.33 13.26 12.80
CA GLU A 61 8.79 13.22 12.85
C GLU A 61 9.34 12.17 11.88
N GLU A 62 10.45 12.50 11.23
CA GLU A 62 11.09 11.67 10.20
C GLU A 62 12.48 11.24 10.64
N ILE A 63 12.96 10.13 10.07
CA ILE A 63 14.38 9.74 10.14
C ILE A 63 15.06 10.38 8.94
N PHE A 64 16.04 11.24 9.19
CA PHE A 64 16.80 11.89 8.12
C PHE A 64 17.76 10.92 7.43
N GLY A 65 17.81 10.99 6.10
CA GLY A 65 18.68 10.15 5.27
C GLY A 65 18.38 10.29 3.78
N LEU A 66 18.80 9.31 2.98
CA LEU A 66 18.49 9.25 1.54
C LEU A 66 16.98 9.19 1.25
N THR A 67 16.22 8.61 2.19
CA THR A 67 14.76 8.62 2.22
C THR A 67 14.32 9.16 3.57
N THR A 68 13.08 9.67 3.67
CA THR A 68 12.50 10.23 4.89
C THR A 68 11.34 9.37 5.41
N PRO A 69 11.59 8.16 5.93
CA PRO A 69 10.54 7.39 6.57
C PRO A 69 10.14 8.05 7.89
N ARG A 70 8.90 7.81 8.33
CA ARG A 70 8.45 8.27 9.67
C ARG A 70 9.29 7.63 10.76
N LYS A 71 9.69 8.44 11.75
CA LYS A 71 10.38 8.01 12.96
C LYS A 71 9.50 7.11 13.82
N ILE A 72 8.21 7.45 13.91
CA ILE A 72 7.20 6.63 14.56
C ILE A 72 6.31 6.02 13.48
N PRO A 73 6.32 4.68 13.28
CA PRO A 73 5.48 4.03 12.29
C PRO A 73 3.99 4.30 12.51
N LEU A 74 3.23 4.47 11.43
CA LEU A 74 1.78 4.48 11.51
C LEU A 74 1.28 3.04 11.69
N LEU A 75 0.43 2.82 12.69
CA LEU A 75 -0.18 1.52 12.97
C LEU A 75 -1.71 1.59 12.76
N PRO A 76 -2.19 1.62 11.52
CA PRO A 76 -3.62 1.67 11.24
C PRO A 76 -4.26 0.30 11.45
N ILE A 77 -5.52 0.29 11.86
CA ILE A 77 -6.37 -0.89 11.82
C ILE A 77 -7.07 -0.91 10.47
N VAL A 78 -6.91 -1.99 9.71
CA VAL A 78 -7.61 -2.20 8.45
C VAL A 78 -8.60 -3.34 8.60
N LYS A 79 -9.84 -3.12 8.15
CA LYS A 79 -10.89 -4.14 8.09
C LYS A 79 -11.35 -4.30 6.64
N PRO A 80 -11.53 -5.53 6.14
CA PRO A 80 -12.13 -5.74 4.82
C PRO A 80 -13.50 -5.06 4.75
N ARG A 81 -13.82 -4.43 3.62
CA ARG A 81 -15.12 -3.74 3.47
C ARG A 81 -16.24 -4.72 3.17
N LEU A 82 -15.95 -5.77 2.42
CA LEU A 82 -16.89 -6.83 2.09
C LEU A 82 -16.74 -8.01 3.07
N PRO A 83 -17.78 -8.82 3.26
CA PRO A 83 -17.69 -10.04 4.06
C PRO A 83 -16.68 -11.04 3.44
N ASP A 84 -16.04 -11.82 4.30
CA ASP A 84 -14.91 -12.70 3.94
C ASP A 84 -15.25 -13.70 2.82
N ASN A 85 -16.50 -14.14 2.75
CA ASN A 85 -16.96 -15.08 1.73
C ASN A 85 -16.96 -14.50 0.29
N LEU A 86 -16.81 -13.19 0.12
CA LEU A 86 -16.67 -12.53 -1.17
C LEU A 86 -15.20 -12.31 -1.56
N TYR A 87 -14.26 -12.44 -0.61
CA TYR A 87 -12.82 -12.48 -0.89
C TYR A 87 -12.28 -13.90 -0.95
N ALA A 88 -13.01 -14.87 -0.40
CA ALA A 88 -12.74 -16.29 -0.55
C ALA A 88 -13.02 -16.72 -2.00
N GLU A 89 -12.02 -16.57 -2.87
CA GLU A 89 -12.07 -17.20 -4.18
C GLU A 89 -12.06 -18.72 -4.02
N PRO A 90 -12.74 -19.50 -4.89
CA PRO A 90 -12.75 -20.96 -4.83
C PRO A 90 -11.36 -21.61 -5.00
N TYR A 91 -10.36 -20.83 -5.44
CA TYR A 91 -9.02 -21.30 -5.76
C TYR A 91 -8.04 -21.24 -4.57
N ASP A 92 -8.46 -20.68 -3.44
CA ASP A 92 -7.73 -20.72 -2.17
C ASP A 92 -8.18 -21.89 -1.27
N ALA A 93 -8.83 -22.91 -1.86
CA ALA A 93 -8.92 -24.22 -1.23
C ALA A 93 -7.48 -24.63 -0.88
N PRO A 94 -7.10 -24.67 0.40
CA PRO A 94 -5.72 -24.96 0.71
C PRO A 94 -5.51 -26.43 0.34
N CYS A 95 -4.29 -26.77 -0.08
CA CYS A 95 -3.81 -28.15 -0.09
C CYS A 95 -3.80 -28.78 1.33
N VAL A 96 -4.86 -28.59 2.14
CA VAL A 96 -5.06 -29.27 3.44
C VAL A 96 -5.46 -30.74 3.24
N ALA A 97 -5.87 -31.13 2.03
CA ALA A 97 -6.11 -32.52 1.69
C ALA A 97 -4.83 -33.39 1.72
N CYS A 98 -3.63 -32.81 1.81
CA CYS A 98 -2.39 -33.59 1.96
C CYS A 98 -1.99 -33.95 3.40
N MET A 99 -2.74 -33.53 4.44
CA MET A 99 -2.45 -33.96 5.83
C MET A 99 -3.30 -35.12 6.34
N HIS A 100 -4.22 -35.66 5.54
CA HIS A 100 -4.88 -36.94 5.83
C HIS A 100 -4.78 -37.88 4.62
N GLY A 101 -3.61 -38.52 4.48
CA GLY A 101 -3.47 -39.81 3.81
C GLY A 101 -3.85 -39.86 2.33
N CYS A 102 -2.95 -39.39 1.46
CA CYS A 102 -2.95 -39.84 0.07
C CYS A 102 -2.41 -41.28 0.03
N ALA A 103 -3.29 -42.26 0.27
CA ALA A 103 -3.05 -43.65 -0.09
C ALA A 103 -3.23 -43.80 -1.60
N SER A 104 -2.16 -43.55 -2.34
CA SER A 104 -2.03 -44.06 -3.72
C SER A 104 -0.62 -44.59 -3.90
N VAL A 105 -0.44 -45.85 -3.51
CA VAL A 105 0.62 -46.70 -4.05
C VAL A 105 0.37 -46.79 -5.56
N GLY A 106 1.32 -46.28 -6.34
CA GLY A 106 1.47 -46.63 -7.75
C GLY A 106 2.49 -47.76 -7.89
N ALA A 107 2.22 -48.62 -8.88
CA ALA A 107 3.01 -49.74 -9.41
C ALA A 107 3.01 -51.03 -8.57
#